data_AF-A0A973BCM9-F1
#
_entry.id   AF-A0A973BCM9-F1
#
_cell.length_a   1.000
_cell.length_b   1.000
_cell.length_c   1.000
_cell.angle_alpha   90.00
_cell.angle_beta   90.00
_cell.angle_gamma   90.00
#
_symmetry.space_group_name_H-M   'P 1'
#
loop_
_entity.id
_entity.type
_entity.pdbx_description
1 polymer ?
#
loop_
_entity_poly.entity_id
_entity_poly.type
_entity_poly.pdbx_seq_one_letter_code
_entity_poly.pdbx_strand_id
1 'polypeptide(L)'
;MFSLIDWFPSITITSVVGVLGYLCRNLIVTRLTNAVRHEYDQKLELIKADIQIKQQEFDALKSSGINGLNHRQSILFEKRIIASEILWKATVLVSGGRRVSEMMFRVKTEIVDQNVDKDEKLQLFFKFIAEQADTEKMSEVNAELIRPFVTKSAWSYYEAYQSIIWHFIAQASLYKKGLGNKFLNTEQMIQVVKTVLPHHADYINEHGASVAALLLDELKDKILAEIDNMLSGATEDSESVIKAAKILESVHKLKD
;
A
#
# COMPACT_ATOMS: atom_id res chain seq x y z
N MET A 1 -92.63 16.35 -70.12
CA MET A 1 -92.47 17.07 -68.84
C MET A 1 -91.84 16.09 -67.87
N PHE A 2 -90.84 16.55 -67.11
CA PHE A 2 -90.08 15.86 -66.04
C PHE A 2 -88.86 15.01 -66.45
N SER A 3 -87.71 15.69 -66.49
CA SER A 3 -86.36 15.14 -66.33
C SER A 3 -85.57 16.12 -65.45
N LEU A 4 -85.88 16.20 -64.14
CA LEU A 4 -85.18 17.11 -63.21
C LEU A 4 -85.20 16.65 -61.73
N ILE A 5 -85.64 15.41 -61.40
CA ILE A 5 -85.87 14.97 -60.01
C ILE A 5 -84.92 13.87 -59.51
N ASP A 6 -84.06 13.28 -60.35
CA ASP A 6 -83.19 12.16 -59.93
C ASP A 6 -81.82 12.57 -59.34
N TRP A 7 -81.50 13.86 -59.24
CA TRP A 7 -80.19 14.32 -58.72
C TRP A 7 -80.20 14.70 -57.22
N PHE A 8 -81.37 14.92 -56.62
CA PHE A 8 -81.49 15.32 -55.21
C PHE A 8 -81.09 14.26 -54.15
N PRO A 9 -81.25 12.93 -54.38
CA PRO A 9 -80.82 11.93 -53.40
C PRO A 9 -79.28 11.78 -53.34
N SER A 10 -78.59 12.11 -54.43
CA SER A 10 -77.14 11.92 -54.53
C SER A 10 -76.36 12.95 -53.71
N ILE A 11 -76.80 14.21 -53.70
CA ILE A 11 -76.13 15.28 -52.94
C ILE A 11 -76.35 15.11 -51.43
N THR A 12 -77.54 14.66 -51.02
CA THR A 12 -77.88 14.44 -49.60
C THR A 12 -77.12 13.25 -49.01
N ILE A 13 -76.97 12.15 -49.75
CA ILE A 13 -76.20 10.98 -49.30
C ILE A 13 -74.69 11.31 -49.22
N THR A 14 -74.13 12.03 -50.18
CA THR A 14 -72.71 12.44 -50.11
C THR A 14 -72.43 13.43 -48.98
N SER A 15 -73.36 14.35 -48.70
CA SER A 15 -73.26 15.27 -47.56
C SER A 15 -73.33 14.54 -46.21
N VAL A 16 -74.25 13.59 -46.06
CA VAL A 16 -74.41 12.81 -44.82
C VAL A 16 -73.20 11.92 -44.57
N VAL A 17 -72.65 11.28 -45.60
CA VAL A 17 -71.43 10.47 -45.49
C VAL A 17 -70.21 11.34 -45.17
N GLY A 18 -70.12 12.55 -45.73
CA GLY A 18 -69.07 13.51 -45.39
C GLY A 18 -69.12 13.96 -43.92
N VAL A 19 -70.31 14.26 -43.40
CA VAL A 19 -70.51 14.64 -41.99
C VAL A 19 -70.25 13.46 -41.05
N LEU A 20 -70.74 12.26 -41.37
CA LEU A 20 -70.46 11.04 -40.59
C LEU A 20 -68.96 10.70 -40.61
N GLY A 21 -68.29 10.81 -41.76
CA GLY A 21 -66.84 10.62 -41.87
C GLY A 21 -66.06 11.64 -41.04
N TYR A 22 -66.50 12.91 -41.02
CA TYR A 22 -65.90 13.97 -40.21
C TYR A 22 -66.07 13.72 -38.69
N LEU A 23 -67.24 13.23 -38.26
CA LEU A 23 -67.49 12.85 -36.86
C LEU A 23 -66.71 11.60 -36.45
N CYS A 24 -66.67 10.57 -37.30
CA CYS A 24 -65.87 9.36 -37.07
C CYS A 24 -64.37 9.65 -37.03
N ARG A 25 -63.87 10.60 -37.83
CA ARG A 25 -62.47 11.04 -37.79
C ARG A 25 -62.07 11.47 -36.38
N ASN A 26 -62.92 12.26 -35.71
CA ASN A 26 -62.61 12.75 -34.36
C ASN A 26 -62.59 11.61 -33.33
N LEU A 27 -63.51 10.65 -33.43
CA LEU A 27 -63.56 9.48 -32.54
C LEU A 27 -62.37 8.53 -32.74
N ILE A 28 -62.00 8.26 -33.98
CA ILE A 28 -60.86 7.38 -34.32
C ILE A 28 -59.55 8.03 -33.89
N VAL A 29 -59.34 9.33 -34.19
CA VAL A 29 -58.15 10.06 -33.76
C VAL A 29 -58.04 10.09 -32.24
N THR A 30 -59.13 10.33 -31.52
CA THR A 30 -59.12 10.38 -30.05
C THR A 30 -58.79 9.02 -29.44
N ARG A 31 -59.36 7.92 -29.95
CA ARG A 31 -59.03 6.58 -29.45
C ARG A 31 -57.62 6.15 -29.79
N LEU A 32 -57.15 6.42 -31.01
CA LEU A 32 -55.78 6.08 -31.41
C LEU A 32 -54.75 6.89 -30.61
N THR A 33 -55.02 8.19 -30.40
CA THR A 33 -54.16 9.07 -29.57
C THR A 33 -54.12 8.59 -28.13
N ASN A 34 -55.26 8.22 -27.55
CA ASN A 34 -55.30 7.70 -26.18
C ASN A 34 -54.63 6.33 -26.05
N ALA A 35 -54.76 5.44 -27.04
CA ALA A 35 -54.09 4.14 -27.05
C ALA A 35 -52.57 4.30 -27.15
N VAL A 36 -52.11 5.16 -28.07
CA VAL A 36 -50.69 5.47 -28.26
C VAL A 36 -50.12 6.18 -27.02
N ARG A 37 -50.87 7.13 -26.44
CA ARG A 37 -50.48 7.81 -25.21
C ARG A 37 -50.33 6.83 -24.05
N HIS A 38 -51.26 5.88 -23.89
CA HIS A 38 -51.16 4.85 -22.85
C HIS A 38 -49.94 3.95 -23.05
N GLU A 39 -49.65 3.54 -24.29
CA GLU A 39 -48.45 2.74 -24.60
C GLU A 39 -47.16 3.53 -24.31
N TYR A 40 -47.11 4.82 -24.64
CA TYR A 40 -45.97 5.68 -24.31
C TYR A 40 -45.84 5.94 -22.81
N ASP A 41 -46.93 6.21 -22.11
CA ASP A 41 -46.94 6.40 -20.66
C ASP A 41 -46.46 5.12 -19.96
N GLN A 42 -46.92 3.95 -20.41
CA GLN A 42 -46.46 2.66 -19.91
C GLN A 42 -44.97 2.42 -20.19
N LYS A 43 -44.49 2.71 -21.40
CA LYS A 43 -43.05 2.63 -21.74
C LYS A 43 -42.22 3.60 -20.91
N LEU A 44 -42.70 4.82 -20.66
CA LEU A 44 -42.03 5.82 -19.84
C LEU A 44 -41.97 5.38 -18.38
N GLU A 45 -43.05 4.81 -17.83
CA GLU A 45 -43.05 4.26 -16.48
C GLU A 45 -42.09 3.08 -16.35
N LEU A 46 -42.05 2.18 -17.35
CA LEU A 46 -41.10 1.07 -17.38
C LEU A 46 -39.64 1.55 -17.46
N ILE A 47 -39.34 2.52 -18.33
CA ILE A 47 -37.99 3.10 -18.44
C ILE A 47 -37.61 3.82 -17.15
N LYS A 48 -38.54 4.57 -16.55
CA LYS A 48 -38.30 5.24 -15.26
C LYS A 48 -38.04 4.24 -14.14
N ALA A 49 -38.81 3.15 -14.09
CA ALA A 49 -38.60 2.08 -13.12
C ALA A 49 -37.26 1.36 -13.34
N ASP A 50 -36.89 1.07 -14.59
CA ASP A 50 -35.60 0.45 -14.94
C ASP A 50 -34.42 1.36 -14.55
N ILE A 51 -34.52 2.68 -14.81
CA ILE A 51 -33.51 3.66 -14.36
C ILE A 51 -33.40 3.68 -12.84
N GLN A 52 -34.53 3.66 -12.11
CA GLN A 52 -34.52 3.65 -10.64
C GLN A 52 -33.87 2.37 -10.08
N ILE A 53 -34.20 1.21 -10.65
CA ILE A 53 -33.59 -0.08 -10.25
C ILE A 53 -32.09 -0.05 -10.52
N LYS A 54 -31.67 0.35 -11.72
CA LYS A 54 -30.26 0.46 -12.08
C LYS A 54 -29.50 1.46 -11.20
N GLN A 55 -30.12 2.56 -10.81
CA GLN A 55 -29.53 3.53 -9.89
C GLN A 55 -29.35 2.93 -8.50
N GLN A 56 -30.34 2.21 -7.98
CA GLN A 56 -30.25 1.53 -6.68
C GLN A 56 -29.19 0.43 -6.68
N GLU A 57 -29.12 -0.39 -7.73
CA GLU A 57 -28.06 -1.40 -7.91
C GLU A 57 -26.68 -0.76 -7.98
N PHE A 58 -26.55 0.37 -8.69
CA PHE A 58 -25.31 1.12 -8.78
C PHE A 58 -24.89 1.68 -7.42
N ASP A 59 -25.82 2.26 -6.65
CA ASP A 59 -25.54 2.79 -5.32
C ASP A 59 -25.20 1.65 -4.32
N ALA A 60 -25.84 0.49 -4.44
CA ALA A 60 -25.52 -0.71 -3.67
C ALA A 60 -24.13 -1.28 -4.01
N LEU A 61 -23.76 -1.34 -5.29
CA LEU A 61 -22.43 -1.76 -5.74
C LEU A 61 -21.34 -0.78 -5.31
N LYS A 62 -21.60 0.52 -5.45
CA LYS A 62 -20.70 1.59 -5.04
C LYS A 62 -20.47 1.54 -3.53
N SER A 63 -21.53 1.45 -2.74
CA SER A 63 -21.43 1.36 -1.28
C SER A 63 -20.77 0.05 -0.84
N SER A 64 -21.10 -1.11 -1.44
CA SER A 64 -20.45 -2.39 -1.16
C SER A 64 -18.95 -2.37 -1.51
N GLY A 65 -18.60 -1.81 -2.67
CA GLY A 65 -17.21 -1.65 -3.11
C GLY A 65 -16.41 -0.71 -2.21
N ILE A 66 -16.96 0.44 -1.83
CA ILE A 66 -16.33 1.40 -0.91
C ILE A 66 -16.17 0.79 0.49
N ASN A 67 -17.19 0.11 1.01
CA ASN A 67 -17.13 -0.56 2.32
C ASN A 67 -16.08 -1.67 2.33
N GLY A 68 -15.98 -2.47 1.26
CA GLY A 68 -14.95 -3.49 1.12
C GLY A 68 -13.54 -2.92 1.02
N LEU A 69 -13.36 -1.79 0.32
CA LEU A 69 -12.08 -1.09 0.24
C LEU A 69 -11.67 -0.50 1.60
N ASN A 70 -12.56 0.22 2.28
CA ASN A 70 -12.32 0.79 3.60
C ASN A 70 -11.98 -0.30 4.62
N HIS A 71 -12.68 -1.44 4.58
CA HIS A 71 -12.39 -2.58 5.46
C HIS A 71 -11.00 -3.16 5.20
N ARG A 72 -10.60 -3.34 3.94
CA ARG A 72 -9.25 -3.80 3.58
C ARG A 72 -8.17 -2.81 4.02
N GLN A 73 -8.40 -1.51 3.80
CA GLN A 73 -7.47 -0.45 4.21
C GLN A 73 -7.32 -0.41 5.73
N SER A 74 -8.41 -0.58 6.48
CA SER A 74 -8.40 -0.67 7.93
C SER A 74 -7.58 -1.87 8.43
N ILE A 75 -7.81 -3.07 7.87
CA ILE A 75 -7.00 -4.26 8.21
C ILE A 75 -5.53 -4.05 7.87
N LEU A 76 -5.23 -3.47 6.71
CA LEU A 76 -3.86 -3.20 6.30
C LEU A 76 -3.18 -2.22 7.27
N PHE A 77 -3.89 -1.16 7.67
CA PHE A 77 -3.42 -0.19 8.64
C PHE A 77 -3.17 -0.83 10.01
N GLU A 78 -4.08 -1.69 10.47
CA GLU A 78 -3.89 -2.47 11.71
C GLU A 78 -2.61 -3.33 11.63
N LYS A 79 -2.39 -4.03 10.50
CA LYS A 79 -1.15 -4.81 10.30
C LYS A 79 0.09 -3.92 10.30
N ARG A 80 0.01 -2.69 9.81
CA ARG A 80 1.12 -1.73 9.82
C ARG A 80 1.44 -1.21 11.20
N ILE A 81 0.43 -0.94 12.02
CA ILE A 81 0.64 -0.56 13.43
C ILE A 81 1.41 -1.68 14.12
N ILE A 82 0.91 -2.91 14.04
CA ILE A 82 1.56 -4.09 14.64
C ILE A 82 2.98 -4.28 14.08
N ALA A 83 3.17 -4.14 12.77
CA ALA A 83 4.48 -4.23 12.15
C ALA A 83 5.45 -3.16 12.65
N SER A 84 4.97 -1.93 12.84
CA SER A 84 5.76 -0.81 13.37
C SER A 84 6.20 -1.08 14.81
N GLU A 85 5.30 -1.58 15.65
CA GLU A 85 5.61 -1.99 17.03
C GLU A 85 6.66 -3.11 17.08
N ILE A 86 6.49 -4.13 16.24
CA ILE A 86 7.44 -5.26 16.16
C ILE A 86 8.80 -4.80 15.62
N LEU A 87 8.82 -3.91 14.62
CA LEU A 87 10.06 -3.36 14.07
C LEU A 87 10.82 -2.56 15.13
N TRP A 88 10.10 -1.74 15.90
CA TRP A 88 10.69 -1.01 17.00
C TRP A 88 11.19 -1.93 18.11
N LYS A 89 10.39 -2.93 18.50
CA LYS A 89 10.79 -3.95 19.48
C LYS A 89 12.08 -4.65 19.02
N ALA A 90 12.15 -5.08 17.77
CA ALA A 90 13.34 -5.71 17.20
C ALA A 90 14.56 -4.75 17.22
N THR A 91 14.37 -3.49 16.88
CA THR A 91 15.42 -2.45 16.94
C THR A 91 15.95 -2.27 18.36
N VAL A 92 15.04 -2.18 19.35
CA VAL A 92 15.41 -2.05 20.77
C VAL A 92 16.12 -3.29 21.28
N LEU A 93 15.65 -4.50 20.94
CA LEU A 93 16.31 -5.74 21.35
C LEU A 93 17.72 -5.82 20.77
N VAL A 94 17.88 -5.60 19.46
CA VAL A 94 19.18 -5.62 18.79
C VAL A 94 20.12 -4.54 19.35
N SER A 95 19.59 -3.40 19.80
CA SER A 95 20.39 -2.35 20.45
C SER A 95 21.15 -2.80 21.69
N GLY A 96 20.81 -3.96 22.28
CA GLY A 96 21.60 -4.62 23.32
C GLY A 96 23.07 -4.85 22.92
N GLY A 97 23.34 -5.04 21.63
CA GLY A 97 24.70 -5.16 21.09
C GLY A 97 25.44 -3.84 20.86
N ARG A 98 24.83 -2.69 21.14
CA ARG A 98 25.46 -1.36 20.97
C ARG A 98 26.74 -1.24 21.79
N ARG A 99 26.72 -1.71 23.04
CA ARG A 99 27.89 -1.64 23.93
C ARG A 99 29.11 -2.35 23.32
N VAL A 100 28.88 -3.51 22.70
CA VAL A 100 29.92 -4.24 21.96
C VAL A 100 30.47 -3.40 20.82
N SER A 101 29.59 -2.83 20.00
CA SER A 101 29.99 -1.98 18.86
C SER A 101 30.85 -0.77 19.30
N GLU A 102 30.47 -0.11 20.39
CA GLU A 102 31.22 1.03 20.95
C GLU A 102 32.60 0.64 21.52
N MET A 103 32.70 -0.54 22.12
CA MET A 103 33.99 -1.07 22.58
C MET A 103 34.87 -1.44 21.40
N MET A 104 34.29 -2.10 20.39
CA MET A 104 34.99 -2.52 19.17
C MET A 104 35.45 -1.34 18.30
N PHE A 105 34.74 -0.22 18.30
CA PHE A 105 35.19 1.01 17.62
C PHE A 105 36.60 1.47 18.04
N ARG A 106 36.97 1.25 19.32
CA ARG A 106 38.29 1.66 19.86
C ARG A 106 39.40 0.65 19.58
N VAL A 107 39.06 -0.49 18.99
CA VAL A 107 39.99 -1.58 18.74
C VAL A 107 40.72 -1.32 17.42
N LYS A 108 42.05 -1.41 17.47
CA LYS A 108 42.89 -1.42 16.26
C LYS A 108 42.95 -2.83 15.71
N THR A 109 42.09 -3.12 14.75
CA THR A 109 41.87 -4.46 14.17
C THR A 109 43.16 -5.08 13.65
N GLU A 110 44.03 -4.29 13.03
CA GLU A 110 45.28 -4.76 12.42
C GLU A 110 46.26 -5.29 13.47
N ILE A 111 46.32 -4.63 14.63
CA ILE A 111 47.21 -5.03 15.74
C ILE A 111 46.65 -6.28 16.42
N VAL A 112 45.34 -6.33 16.61
CA VAL A 112 44.68 -7.48 17.23
C VAL A 112 44.84 -8.73 16.36
N ASP A 113 44.59 -8.62 15.06
CA ASP A 113 44.69 -9.75 14.13
C ASP A 113 46.10 -10.38 14.10
N GLN A 114 47.15 -9.61 14.41
CA GLN A 114 48.54 -10.11 14.48
C GLN A 114 48.88 -10.86 15.76
N ASN A 115 48.12 -10.66 16.84
CA ASN A 115 48.49 -11.11 18.19
C ASN A 115 47.45 -12.00 18.87
N VAL A 116 46.19 -11.97 18.43
CA VAL A 116 45.06 -12.63 19.11
C VAL A 116 45.14 -14.15 19.11
N ASP A 117 45.89 -14.75 18.18
CA ASP A 117 46.13 -16.20 18.12
C ASP A 117 47.07 -16.70 19.24
N LYS A 118 47.92 -15.81 19.79
CA LYS A 118 48.97 -16.15 20.75
C LYS A 118 48.75 -15.53 22.14
N ASP A 119 47.92 -14.50 22.26
CA ASP A 119 47.69 -13.77 23.50
C ASP A 119 46.36 -14.17 24.16
N GLU A 120 46.43 -15.05 25.17
CA GLU A 120 45.27 -15.48 25.96
C GLU A 120 44.61 -14.32 26.72
N LYS A 121 45.36 -13.28 27.13
CA LYS A 121 44.78 -12.11 27.82
C LYS A 121 43.97 -11.28 26.84
N LEU A 122 44.43 -11.16 25.60
CA LEU A 122 43.70 -10.49 24.53
C LEU A 122 42.40 -11.25 24.20
N GLN A 123 42.46 -12.58 24.12
CA GLN A 123 41.27 -13.42 23.96
C GLN A 123 40.28 -13.26 25.13
N LEU A 124 40.76 -13.20 26.38
CA LEU A 124 39.93 -12.96 27.56
C LEU A 124 39.28 -11.57 27.55
N PHE A 125 39.99 -10.54 27.08
CA PHE A 125 39.44 -9.21 26.90
C PHE A 125 38.27 -9.22 25.89
N PHE A 126 38.42 -9.92 24.77
CA PHE A 126 37.33 -10.05 23.79
C PHE A 126 36.19 -10.97 24.26
N LYS A 127 36.47 -11.93 25.15
CA LYS A 127 35.43 -12.66 25.88
C LYS A 127 34.55 -11.71 26.67
N PHE A 128 35.16 -10.83 27.47
CA PHE A 128 34.44 -9.83 28.26
C PHE A 128 33.62 -8.88 27.37
N ILE A 129 34.15 -8.47 26.22
CA ILE A 129 33.40 -7.66 25.24
C ILE A 129 32.20 -8.43 24.71
N ALA A 130 32.40 -9.64 24.18
CA ALA A 130 31.33 -10.42 23.56
C ALA A 130 30.19 -10.73 24.54
N GLU A 131 30.50 -10.94 25.82
CA GLU A 131 29.52 -11.20 26.89
C GLU A 131 28.68 -9.98 27.27
N GLN A 132 28.98 -8.77 26.76
CA GLN A 132 28.11 -7.59 26.93
C GLN A 132 26.84 -7.68 26.07
N ALA A 133 26.79 -8.56 25.07
CA ALA A 133 25.63 -8.78 24.23
C ALA A 133 24.90 -10.08 24.61
N ASP A 134 23.63 -9.95 24.96
CA ASP A 134 22.72 -11.09 25.14
C ASP A 134 22.10 -11.46 23.79
N THR A 135 22.81 -12.30 23.03
CA THR A 135 22.41 -12.67 21.66
C THR A 135 21.09 -13.44 21.59
N GLU A 136 20.74 -14.16 22.67
CA GLU A 136 19.47 -14.89 22.76
C GLU A 136 18.31 -13.91 22.85
N LYS A 137 18.40 -12.94 23.77
CA LYS A 137 17.39 -11.89 23.92
C LYS A 137 17.30 -10.99 22.68
N MET A 138 18.43 -10.67 22.04
CA MET A 138 18.46 -9.90 20.80
C MET A 138 17.71 -10.58 19.65
N SER A 139 17.62 -11.91 19.67
CA SER A 139 16.99 -12.72 18.61
C SER A 139 15.58 -13.21 18.98
N GLU A 140 14.99 -12.70 20.08
CA GLU A 140 13.65 -13.10 20.55
C GLU A 140 12.55 -12.78 19.54
N VAL A 141 12.75 -11.72 18.74
CA VAL A 141 11.78 -11.27 17.74
C VAL A 141 12.27 -11.57 16.34
N ASN A 142 11.47 -12.31 15.57
CA ASN A 142 11.71 -12.51 14.14
C ASN A 142 11.09 -11.36 13.32
N ALA A 143 11.92 -10.36 12.99
CA ALA A 143 11.50 -9.19 12.23
C ALA A 143 11.16 -9.49 10.76
N GLU A 144 11.58 -10.62 10.18
CA GLU A 144 11.25 -10.96 8.79
C GLU A 144 9.75 -11.16 8.57
N LEU A 145 9.02 -11.58 9.60
CA LEU A 145 7.58 -11.82 9.53
C LEU A 145 6.75 -10.56 9.25
N ILE A 146 7.30 -9.38 9.57
CA ILE A 146 6.63 -8.09 9.38
C ILE A 146 7.05 -7.38 8.10
N ARG A 147 8.03 -7.93 7.36
CA ARG A 147 8.57 -7.34 6.13
C ARG A 147 7.51 -6.92 5.10
N PRO A 148 6.39 -7.66 4.89
CA PRO A 148 5.35 -7.23 3.95
C PRO A 148 4.59 -5.96 4.35
N PHE A 149 4.65 -5.58 5.63
CA PHE A 149 3.84 -4.51 6.22
C PHE A 149 4.67 -3.28 6.61
N VAL A 150 5.99 -3.31 6.41
CA VAL A 150 6.89 -2.17 6.64
C VAL A 150 7.30 -1.51 5.34
N THR A 151 7.63 -0.22 5.38
CA THR A 151 8.19 0.46 4.20
C THR A 151 9.57 -0.11 3.87
N LYS A 152 9.92 -0.06 2.58
CA LYS A 152 11.24 -0.49 2.12
C LYS A 152 12.36 0.31 2.79
N SER A 153 12.14 1.61 3.02
CA SER A 153 13.07 2.50 3.71
C SER A 153 13.28 2.07 5.16
N ALA A 154 12.20 1.91 5.94
CA ALA A 154 12.26 1.45 7.33
C ALA A 154 13.04 0.14 7.45
N TRP A 155 12.72 -0.82 6.58
CA TRP A 155 13.41 -2.11 6.54
C TRP A 155 14.90 -1.96 6.22
N SER A 156 15.26 -1.12 5.24
CA SER A 156 16.65 -0.92 4.85
C SER A 156 17.49 -0.28 5.96
N TYR A 157 16.92 0.68 6.70
CA TYR A 157 17.58 1.26 7.87
C TYR A 157 17.77 0.23 8.99
N TYR A 158 16.75 -0.58 9.26
CA TYR A 158 16.82 -1.67 10.24
C TYR A 158 17.88 -2.73 9.86
N GLU A 159 17.91 -3.15 8.59
CA GLU A 159 18.91 -4.07 8.05
C GLU A 159 20.35 -3.57 8.25
N ALA A 160 20.60 -2.30 7.90
CA ALA A 160 21.90 -1.68 8.14
C ALA A 160 22.25 -1.65 9.64
N TYR A 161 21.28 -1.28 10.49
CA TYR A 161 21.45 -1.20 11.93
C TYR A 161 21.84 -2.55 12.54
N GLN A 162 21.07 -3.60 12.26
CA GLN A 162 21.35 -4.94 12.78
C GLN A 162 22.64 -5.52 12.19
N SER A 163 22.94 -5.25 10.92
CA SER A 163 24.16 -5.75 10.27
C SER A 163 25.42 -5.24 10.96
N ILE A 164 25.46 -3.95 11.30
CA ILE A 164 26.59 -3.35 12.05
C ILE A 164 26.76 -4.04 13.41
N ILE A 165 25.67 -4.19 14.16
CA ILE A 165 25.72 -4.76 15.51
C ILE A 165 26.16 -6.22 15.47
N TRP A 166 25.55 -7.03 14.61
CA TRP A 166 25.91 -8.43 14.45
C TRP A 166 27.34 -8.60 13.93
N HIS A 167 27.81 -7.69 13.06
CA HIS A 167 29.19 -7.68 12.61
C HIS A 167 30.18 -7.52 13.78
N PHE A 168 29.98 -6.54 14.66
CA PHE A 168 30.88 -6.33 15.80
C PHE A 168 30.79 -7.43 16.86
N ILE A 169 29.60 -8.01 17.08
CA ILE A 169 29.44 -9.18 17.95
C ILE A 169 30.18 -10.39 17.39
N ALA A 170 30.06 -10.64 16.08
CA ALA A 170 30.78 -11.70 15.41
C ALA A 170 32.29 -11.47 15.50
N GLN A 171 32.74 -10.23 15.31
CA GLN A 171 34.16 -9.87 15.41
C GLN A 171 34.72 -10.13 16.81
N ALA A 172 34.06 -9.62 17.86
CA ALA A 172 34.46 -9.90 19.24
C ALA A 172 34.46 -11.40 19.55
N SER A 173 33.48 -12.15 19.01
CA SER A 173 33.37 -13.60 19.19
C SER A 173 34.49 -14.39 18.50
N LEU A 174 34.96 -13.92 17.33
CA LEU A 174 36.11 -14.52 16.63
C LEU A 174 37.42 -14.21 17.35
N TYR A 175 37.59 -12.98 17.82
CA TYR A 175 38.76 -12.59 18.60
C TYR A 175 38.84 -13.33 19.93
N LYS A 176 37.71 -13.56 20.61
CA LYS A 176 37.64 -14.44 21.78
C LYS A 176 38.23 -15.84 21.50
N LYS A 177 38.13 -16.33 20.26
CA LYS A 177 38.60 -17.65 19.84
C LYS A 177 40.01 -17.62 19.20
N GLY A 178 40.67 -16.46 19.16
CA GLY A 178 41.97 -16.31 18.51
C GLY A 178 41.96 -16.41 16.98
N LEU A 179 40.79 -16.28 16.34
CA LEU A 179 40.63 -16.52 14.90
C LEU A 179 40.87 -15.29 14.01
N GLY A 180 40.95 -14.10 14.62
CA GLY A 180 41.04 -12.84 13.88
C GLY A 180 39.81 -12.57 12.99
N ASN A 181 39.95 -11.69 12.01
CA ASN A 181 38.87 -11.29 11.09
C ASN A 181 38.66 -12.21 9.88
N LYS A 182 39.34 -13.36 9.79
CA LYS A 182 39.39 -14.20 8.57
C LYS A 182 38.02 -14.68 8.06
N PHE A 183 37.01 -14.70 8.92
CA PHE A 183 35.66 -15.18 8.63
C PHE A 183 34.59 -14.09 8.64
N LEU A 184 34.99 -12.82 8.71
CA LEU A 184 34.05 -11.69 8.72
C LEU A 184 33.82 -11.15 7.32
N ASN A 185 32.55 -11.00 6.94
CA ASN A 185 32.18 -10.29 5.73
C ASN A 185 31.99 -8.80 6.00
N THR A 186 33.12 -8.11 6.24
CA THR A 186 33.12 -6.67 6.53
C THR A 186 32.67 -5.83 5.34
N GLU A 187 33.03 -6.23 4.12
CA GLU A 187 32.71 -5.51 2.88
C GLU A 187 31.20 -5.44 2.64
N GLN A 188 30.49 -6.55 2.84
CA GLN A 188 29.04 -6.59 2.68
C GLN A 188 28.33 -5.65 3.66
N MET A 189 28.75 -5.64 4.94
CA MET A 189 28.21 -4.72 5.93
C MET A 189 28.43 -3.26 5.50
N ILE A 190 29.65 -2.92 5.09
CA ILE A 190 29.98 -1.57 4.59
C ILE A 190 29.11 -1.19 3.40
N GLN A 191 28.90 -2.10 2.44
CA GLN A 191 28.10 -1.84 1.25
C GLN A 191 26.64 -1.53 1.61
N VAL A 192 26.05 -2.29 2.54
CA VAL A 192 24.69 -2.04 3.04
C VAL A 192 24.62 -0.65 3.66
N VAL A 193 25.55 -0.32 4.56
CA VAL A 193 25.57 0.98 5.25
C VAL A 193 25.73 2.15 4.26
N LYS A 194 26.64 2.03 3.28
CA LYS A 194 26.83 3.06 2.24
C LYS A 194 25.61 3.25 1.34
N THR A 195 24.86 2.18 1.09
CA THR A 195 23.64 2.26 0.27
C THR A 195 22.55 3.05 1.00
N VAL A 196 22.47 2.87 2.32
CA VAL A 196 21.45 3.47 3.17
C VAL A 196 21.84 4.87 3.66
N LEU A 197 23.14 5.14 3.81
CA LEU A 197 23.72 6.41 4.23
C LEU A 197 24.82 6.87 3.24
N PRO A 198 24.44 7.26 2.01
CA PRO A 198 25.41 7.59 0.96
C PRO A 198 26.29 8.81 1.30
N HIS A 199 25.79 9.74 2.11
CA HIS A 199 26.56 10.90 2.59
C HIS A 199 27.73 10.55 3.51
N HIS A 200 27.76 9.33 4.06
CA HIS A 200 28.88 8.82 4.86
C HIS A 200 29.83 7.91 4.08
N ALA A 201 29.61 7.72 2.78
CA ALA A 201 30.40 6.76 1.99
C ALA A 201 31.90 7.08 1.96
N ASP A 202 32.25 8.35 1.78
CA ASP A 202 33.63 8.82 1.76
C ASP A 202 34.29 8.69 3.14
N TYR A 203 33.55 9.03 4.20
CA TYR A 203 34.03 8.90 5.58
C TYR A 203 34.33 7.44 5.95
N ILE A 204 33.48 6.50 5.53
CA ILE A 204 33.70 5.06 5.72
C ILE A 204 34.89 4.56 4.89
N ASN A 205 35.11 5.11 3.70
CA ASN A 205 36.29 4.77 2.87
C ASN A 205 37.60 5.21 3.54
N GLU A 206 37.61 6.39 4.15
CA GLU A 206 38.80 6.96 4.77
C GLU A 206 39.16 6.27 6.10
N HIS A 207 38.16 5.97 6.92
CA HIS A 207 38.38 5.48 8.29
C HIS A 207 38.08 3.99 8.51
N GLY A 208 37.58 3.30 7.49
CA GLY A 208 37.34 1.86 7.51
C GLY A 208 36.04 1.45 8.21
N ALA A 209 35.90 0.15 8.47
CA ALA A 209 34.65 -0.44 8.96
C ALA A 209 34.25 -0.02 10.39
N SER A 210 35.24 0.33 11.23
CA SER A 210 35.03 0.61 12.65
C SER A 210 34.10 1.81 12.86
N VAL A 211 34.15 2.83 11.99
CA VAL A 211 33.32 4.02 12.12
C VAL A 211 31.83 3.76 11.91
N ALA A 212 31.45 2.59 11.34
CA ALA A 212 30.05 2.21 11.23
C ALA A 212 29.35 2.15 12.59
N ALA A 213 30.08 1.88 13.69
CA ALA A 213 29.55 1.93 15.05
C ALA A 213 29.00 3.32 15.44
N LEU A 214 29.57 4.40 14.88
CA LEU A 214 29.14 5.78 15.15
C LEU A 214 27.83 6.13 14.44
N LEU A 215 27.46 5.36 13.40
CA LEU A 215 26.28 5.61 12.58
C LEU A 215 25.01 4.96 13.14
N LEU A 216 25.13 4.19 14.23
CA LEU A 216 24.01 3.48 14.85
C LEU A 216 22.91 4.42 15.34
N ASP A 217 23.27 5.58 15.87
CA ASP A 217 22.29 6.58 16.33
C ASP A 217 21.51 7.19 15.17
N GLU A 218 22.20 7.56 14.09
CA GLU A 218 21.53 8.10 12.89
C GLU A 218 20.59 7.06 12.25
N LEU A 219 21.01 5.79 12.17
CA LEU A 219 20.15 4.73 11.66
C LEU A 219 18.90 4.53 12.54
N LYS A 220 19.06 4.57 13.86
CA LYS A 220 17.94 4.47 14.80
C LYS A 220 16.94 5.62 14.64
N ASP A 221 17.43 6.85 14.48
CA ASP A 221 16.59 8.02 14.27
C ASP A 221 15.84 7.94 12.93
N LYS A 222 16.48 7.43 11.87
CA LYS A 222 15.83 7.18 10.58
C LYS A 222 14.76 6.08 10.65
N ILE A 223 15.00 5.01 11.42
CA ILE A 223 13.97 3.97 11.67
C ILE A 223 12.75 4.60 12.37
N LEU A 224 12.97 5.42 13.39
CA LEU A 224 11.89 6.11 14.11
C LEU A 224 11.09 7.05 13.21
N ALA A 225 11.78 7.85 12.40
CA ALA A 225 11.13 8.77 11.46
C ALA A 225 10.26 8.01 10.44
N GLU A 226 10.73 6.87 9.93
CA GLU A 226 9.95 6.04 9.02
C GLU A 226 8.74 5.37 9.70
N ILE A 227 8.89 4.94 10.96
CA ILE A 227 7.78 4.42 11.75
C ILE A 227 6.70 5.49 11.92
N ASP A 228 7.09 6.73 12.24
CA ASP A 228 6.14 7.85 12.39
C ASP A 228 5.41 8.15 11.06
N ASN A 229 6.14 8.13 9.95
CA ASN A 229 5.56 8.27 8.61
C ASN A 229 4.54 7.17 8.28
N MET A 230 4.84 5.92 8.66
CA MET A 230 3.94 4.78 8.45
C MET A 230 2.65 4.91 9.26
N LEU A 231 2.75 5.37 10.50
CA LEU A 231 1.61 5.55 11.40
C LEU A 231 0.75 6.77 11.05
N SER A 232 1.37 7.81 10.50
CA SER A 232 0.70 9.05 10.11
C SER A 232 -0.12 8.94 8.81
N GLY A 233 -0.02 7.82 8.06
CA GLY A 233 -0.83 7.56 6.86
C GLY A 233 -0.51 8.47 5.65
N ALA A 234 0.48 9.35 5.76
CA ALA A 234 0.80 10.39 4.78
C ALA A 234 1.15 9.85 3.37
N THR A 235 1.54 8.59 3.26
CA THR A 235 1.94 7.97 1.99
C THR A 235 0.80 7.35 1.18
N GLU A 236 -0.42 7.23 1.71
CA GLU A 236 -1.39 6.26 1.16
C GLU A 236 -2.78 6.81 0.81
N ASP A 237 -3.21 7.90 1.44
CA ASP A 237 -4.56 8.46 1.23
C ASP A 237 -4.74 9.11 -0.15
N SER A 238 -3.67 9.57 -0.81
CA SER A 238 -3.78 10.22 -2.12
C SER A 238 -3.79 9.20 -3.27
N GLU A 239 -2.90 8.22 -3.27
CA GLU A 239 -2.78 7.25 -4.37
C GLU A 239 -3.94 6.25 -4.41
N SER A 240 -4.43 5.81 -3.25
CA SER A 240 -5.55 4.85 -3.17
C SER A 240 -6.85 5.45 -3.72
N VAL A 241 -7.15 6.71 -3.39
CA VAL A 241 -8.29 7.47 -3.89
C VAL A 241 -8.19 7.69 -5.41
N ILE A 242 -7.01 8.06 -5.92
CA ILE A 242 -6.77 8.25 -7.36
C ILE A 242 -6.92 6.93 -8.13
N LYS A 243 -6.43 5.82 -7.56
CA LYS A 243 -6.51 4.50 -8.20
C LYS A 243 -7.94 3.96 -8.22
N ALA A 244 -8.69 4.16 -7.14
CA ALA A 244 -10.12 3.85 -7.09
C ALA A 244 -10.92 4.67 -8.12
N ALA A 245 -10.62 5.97 -8.26
CA ALA A 245 -11.23 6.83 -9.27
C ALA A 245 -10.95 6.34 -10.71
N LYS A 246 -9.71 5.95 -11.02
CA LYS A 246 -9.33 5.41 -12.34
C LYS A 246 -10.02 4.08 -12.67
N ILE A 247 -10.21 3.21 -11.68
CA ILE A 247 -10.93 1.94 -11.86
C ILE A 247 -12.40 2.21 -12.19
N LEU A 248 -13.04 3.13 -11.47
CA LEU A 248 -14.43 3.52 -11.73
C LEU A 248 -14.61 4.14 -13.12
N GLU A 249 -13.67 4.99 -13.55
CA GLU A 249 -13.69 5.59 -14.89
C GLU A 249 -13.53 4.52 -16.00
N SER A 250 -12.69 3.51 -15.76
CA SER A 250 -12.47 2.41 -16.71
C SER A 250 -13.69 1.50 -16.83
N VAL A 251 -14.41 1.26 -15.73
CA VAL A 251 -15.66 0.49 -15.72
C VAL A 251 -16.77 1.25 -16.48
N HIS A 252 -16.77 2.58 -16.45
CA HIS A 252 -17.72 3.39 -17.21
C HIS A 252 -17.48 3.29 -18.73
N LYS A 253 -16.21 3.38 -19.17
CA LYS A 253 -15.83 3.30 -20.59
C LYS A 253 -16.06 1.93 -21.25
N LEU A 254 -16.27 0.86 -20.48
CA LEU A 254 -16.55 -0.48 -21.00
C LEU A 254 -18.04 -0.75 -21.25
N LYS A 255 -18.93 0.17 -20.85
CA LYS A 255 -20.39 0.02 -20.96
C LYS A 255 -21.02 0.87 -22.08
N ASP A 256 -20.25 1.75 -22.70
CA ASP A 256 -20.60 2.48 -23.93
C ASP A 256 -20.12 1.72 -25.17
#